data_AF-A0A957MV30-F1
#
_entry.id   AF-A0A957MV30-F1
#
_cell.length_a   1.000
_cell.length_b   1.000
_cell.length_c   1.000
_cell.angle_alpha   90.00
_cell.angle_beta   90.00
_cell.angle_gamma   90.00
#
_symmetry.space_group_name_H-M   'P 1'
#
loop_
_entity.id
_entity.type
_entity.pdbx_description
1 polymer ?
#
loop_
_entity_poly.entity_id
_entity_poly.type
_entity_poly.pdbx_seq_one_letter_code
_entity_poly.pdbx_strand_id
1 'polypeptide(L)'
;MTTWEGPTMHRLFTCAASILVAGGLLLVVLGLLAPGATAHAGTLTVRFVAADGNCGSNSPCYDTIQAAVDEAAAGDIVRVAGGRYTGVSARGGATQLVYLDRSLMIQGSYDPLLWTVDPANHPTILDAEGQGRVLYVTGVVSPVLDGLHIVNGVGANGGGLYGEDAALTLSNSHVYSNHANGLGGGIYLERSQATLSGNHIYTNTTG
;
A
#
# COMPACT_ATOMS: atom_id res chain seq x y z
N MET A 1 -2.83 -25.12 -61.86
CA MET A 1 -1.87 -24.07 -62.27
C MET A 1 -2.20 -23.64 -63.68
N THR A 2 -2.71 -22.42 -63.83
CA THR A 2 -2.76 -21.62 -65.07
C THR A 2 -2.36 -20.22 -64.61
N THR A 3 -1.11 -19.77 -64.80
CA THR A 3 -0.63 -18.96 -65.95
C THR A 3 -1.60 -17.82 -66.23
N TRP A 4 -1.24 -16.54 -66.34
CA TRP A 4 -0.08 -15.83 -66.87
C TRP A 4 -0.46 -14.33 -66.66
N GLU A 5 0.39 -13.32 -66.53
CA GLU A 5 1.04 -12.50 -67.57
C GLU A 5 1.80 -11.44 -66.73
N GLY A 6 3.05 -11.10 -66.96
CA GLY A 6 3.46 -10.30 -68.11
C GLY A 6 3.98 -8.92 -67.63
N PRO A 7 4.74 -8.19 -68.46
CA PRO A 7 6.13 -7.93 -68.10
C PRO A 7 6.58 -6.46 -68.19
N THR A 8 7.64 -6.11 -67.44
CA THR A 8 8.80 -5.28 -67.87
C THR A 8 8.58 -3.78 -68.20
N MET A 9 9.50 -2.80 -68.18
CA MET A 9 10.96 -2.71 -68.29
C MET A 9 11.46 -1.34 -67.77
N HIS A 10 12.76 -1.29 -67.43
CA HIS A 10 13.76 -0.20 -67.65
C HIS A 10 13.65 1.10 -66.83
N ARG A 11 14.59 1.42 -65.91
CA ARG A 11 15.97 1.99 -66.10
C ARG A 11 15.93 3.32 -66.88
N LEU A 12 16.51 4.47 -66.49
CA LEU A 12 17.53 4.88 -65.51
C LEU A 12 17.63 6.44 -65.55
N PHE A 13 18.35 7.05 -64.57
CA PHE A 13 19.00 8.40 -64.55
C PHE A 13 18.26 9.69 -64.06
N THR A 14 18.54 10.03 -62.79
CA THR A 14 18.99 11.32 -62.17
C THR A 14 18.55 12.70 -62.70
N CYS A 15 18.04 13.57 -61.80
CA CYS A 15 18.59 14.93 -61.49
C CYS A 15 17.78 15.68 -60.41
N ALA A 16 18.42 16.66 -59.79
CA ALA A 16 18.16 17.27 -58.48
C ALA A 16 17.06 18.36 -58.38
N ALA A 17 16.76 18.69 -57.11
CA ALA A 17 16.42 20.01 -56.53
C ALA A 17 14.94 20.50 -56.50
N SER A 18 14.43 20.52 -55.25
CA SER A 18 13.79 21.64 -54.52
C SER A 18 12.55 22.35 -55.08
N ILE A 19 11.48 22.45 -54.27
CA ILE A 19 10.84 23.72 -53.81
C ILE A 19 9.66 23.40 -52.87
N LEU A 20 9.61 24.13 -51.75
CA LEU A 20 8.57 24.16 -50.72
C LEU A 20 7.20 24.59 -51.27
N VAL A 21 6.12 23.89 -50.87
CA VAL A 21 4.80 24.51 -50.68
C VAL A 21 4.15 23.95 -49.42
N ALA A 22 3.97 24.84 -48.44
CA ALA A 22 3.20 24.62 -47.23
C ALA A 22 1.69 24.65 -47.55
N GLY A 23 0.91 23.72 -47.00
CA GLY A 23 -0.54 23.70 -47.09
C GLY A 23 -1.12 22.73 -46.06
N GLY A 24 -1.77 23.29 -45.04
CA GLY A 24 -2.08 22.64 -43.77
C GLY A 24 -3.00 21.42 -43.84
N LEU A 25 -2.64 20.38 -43.10
CA LEU A 25 -3.50 19.26 -42.76
C LEU A 25 -4.14 19.56 -41.40
N LEU A 26 -5.43 19.92 -41.40
CA LEU A 26 -6.23 20.06 -40.18
C LEU A 26 -6.52 18.66 -39.62
N LEU A 27 -5.69 18.20 -38.69
CA LEU A 27 -5.96 17.04 -37.85
C LEU A 27 -7.04 17.42 -36.83
N VAL A 28 -8.30 17.05 -37.11
CA VAL A 28 -9.34 17.02 -36.09
C VAL A 28 -9.04 15.83 -35.17
N VAL A 29 -8.26 16.08 -34.12
CA VAL A 29 -8.16 15.16 -32.99
C VAL A 29 -9.48 15.27 -32.24
N LEU A 30 -10.39 14.35 -32.54
CA LEU A 30 -11.60 14.14 -31.75
C LEU A 30 -11.14 13.65 -30.38
N GLY A 31 -10.98 14.57 -29.43
CA GLY A 31 -10.60 14.30 -28.06
C GLY A 31 -11.62 13.37 -27.43
N LEU A 32 -11.26 12.10 -27.29
CA LEU A 32 -11.94 11.18 -26.40
C LEU A 32 -11.73 11.75 -24.98
N LEU A 33 -12.73 12.48 -24.48
CA LEU A 33 -12.79 12.88 -23.09
C LEU A 33 -12.94 11.60 -22.27
N ALA A 34 -11.80 11.01 -21.88
CA ALA A 34 -11.78 10.18 -20.69
C ALA A 34 -12.37 11.06 -19.58
N PRO A 35 -13.40 10.62 -18.84
CA PRO A 35 -13.77 11.29 -17.62
C PRO A 35 -12.51 11.25 -16.75
N GLY A 36 -11.85 12.41 -16.65
CA GLY A 36 -10.67 12.56 -15.82
C GLY A 36 -11.08 12.05 -14.45
N ALA A 37 -10.38 11.04 -13.95
CA ALA A 37 -10.41 10.75 -12.54
C ALA A 37 -10.08 12.07 -11.86
N THR A 38 -11.09 12.71 -11.27
CA THR A 38 -10.88 13.88 -10.43
C THR A 38 -10.09 13.36 -9.24
N ALA A 39 -8.77 13.41 -9.35
CA ALA A 39 -7.91 13.34 -8.18
C ALA A 39 -8.33 14.52 -7.32
N HIS A 40 -9.16 14.26 -6.31
CA HIS A 40 -9.26 15.19 -5.21
C HIS A 40 -7.87 15.23 -4.61
N ALA A 41 -7.15 16.32 -4.86
CA ALA A 41 -6.00 16.69 -4.05
C ALA A 41 -6.53 16.99 -2.65
N GLY A 42 -6.86 15.94 -1.90
CA GLY A 42 -7.17 16.04 -0.49
C GLY A 42 -5.95 16.60 0.21
N THR A 43 -6.15 17.58 1.08
CA THR A 43 -5.08 18.06 1.96
C THR A 43 -4.57 16.87 2.77
N LEU A 44 -3.30 16.51 2.57
CA LEU A 44 -2.64 15.46 3.35
C LEU A 44 -2.77 15.80 4.83
N THR A 45 -3.41 14.90 5.58
CA THR A 45 -3.62 15.08 7.01
C THR A 45 -2.73 14.11 7.78
N VAL A 46 -2.05 14.62 8.81
CA VAL A 46 -1.29 13.80 9.76
C VAL A 46 -2.17 13.53 10.98
N ARG A 47 -2.35 12.26 11.30
CA ARG A 47 -3.14 11.78 12.45
C ARG A 47 -2.19 11.14 13.45
N PHE A 48 -2.50 11.30 14.72
CA PHE A 48 -1.65 10.88 15.82
C PHE A 48 -2.35 9.80 16.64
N VAL A 49 -1.62 8.75 17.00
CA VAL A 49 -2.14 7.64 17.78
C VAL A 49 -1.21 7.39 18.97
N ALA A 50 -1.79 7.34 20.16
CA ALA A 50 -1.09 6.98 21.39
C ALA A 50 -1.96 5.99 22.18
N ALA A 51 -1.37 4.93 22.74
CA ALA A 51 -2.13 3.87 23.39
C ALA A 51 -2.92 4.34 24.63
N ASP A 52 -2.52 5.44 25.26
CA ASP A 52 -3.21 6.09 26.38
C ASP A 52 -4.19 7.20 25.93
N GLY A 53 -4.33 7.41 24.62
CA GLY A 53 -5.15 8.47 24.04
C GLY A 53 -4.57 9.89 24.22
N ASN A 54 -3.31 10.03 24.65
CA ASN A 54 -2.69 11.32 24.89
C ASN A 54 -1.60 11.64 23.86
N CYS A 55 -1.96 12.42 22.85
CA CYS A 55 -1.01 12.88 21.82
C CYS A 55 -0.38 14.24 22.12
N GLY A 56 -0.47 14.75 23.35
CA GLY A 56 -0.05 16.10 23.72
C GLY A 56 -0.88 17.16 22.99
N SER A 57 -0.23 18.07 22.29
CA SER A 57 -0.92 19.11 21.47
C SER A 57 -1.22 18.67 20.04
N ASN A 58 -0.86 17.44 19.66
CA ASN A 58 -1.07 16.94 18.31
C ASN A 58 -2.54 16.53 18.10
N SER A 59 -3.11 16.93 16.97
CA SER A 59 -4.51 16.70 16.63
C SER A 59 -4.65 16.47 15.11
N PRO A 60 -5.53 15.56 14.66
CA PRO A 60 -6.42 14.70 15.45
C PRO A 60 -5.67 13.58 16.18
N CYS A 61 -6.12 13.28 17.41
CA CYS A 61 -5.54 12.26 18.30
C CYS A 61 -6.51 11.09 18.51
N TYR A 62 -5.99 9.87 18.49
CA TYR A 62 -6.74 8.63 18.66
C TYR A 62 -6.05 7.72 19.67
N ASP A 63 -6.84 6.90 20.36
CA ASP A 63 -6.38 5.87 21.29
C ASP A 63 -6.15 4.50 20.61
N THR A 64 -6.68 4.32 19.40
CA THR A 64 -6.53 3.10 18.60
C THR A 64 -6.11 3.42 17.16
N ILE A 65 -5.31 2.52 16.59
CA ILE A 65 -4.86 2.63 15.19
C ILE A 65 -6.05 2.50 14.24
N GLN A 66 -7.00 1.59 14.52
CA GLN A 66 -8.18 1.41 13.69
C GLN A 66 -9.03 2.68 13.61
N ALA A 67 -9.24 3.41 14.71
CA ALA A 67 -10.01 4.65 14.68
C ALA A 67 -9.34 5.74 13.82
N ALA A 68 -8.01 5.85 13.88
CA ALA A 68 -7.28 6.76 13.01
C ALA A 68 -7.37 6.36 11.53
N VAL A 69 -7.32 5.05 11.22
CA VAL A 69 -7.47 4.52 9.86
C VAL A 69 -8.89 4.74 9.33
N ASP A 70 -9.91 4.57 10.16
CA ASP A 70 -11.32 4.75 9.78
C ASP A 70 -11.62 6.19 9.35
N GLU A 71 -10.98 7.17 10.00
CA GLU A 71 -11.14 8.60 9.70
C GLU A 71 -10.18 9.10 8.60
N ALA A 72 -9.17 8.31 8.22
CA ALA A 72 -8.14 8.72 7.28
C ALA A 72 -8.63 8.73 5.83
N ALA A 73 -8.20 9.75 5.09
CA ALA A 73 -8.31 9.81 3.64
C ALA A 73 -7.14 9.08 2.98
N ALA A 74 -7.30 8.68 1.71
CA ALA A 74 -6.18 8.18 0.93
C ALA A 74 -5.10 9.28 0.80
N GLY A 75 -3.85 8.91 1.07
CA GLY A 75 -2.69 9.80 1.12
C GLY A 75 -2.33 10.31 2.52
N ASP A 76 -3.19 10.10 3.52
CA ASP A 76 -2.92 10.54 4.91
C ASP A 76 -1.76 9.76 5.54
N ILE A 77 -1.23 10.33 6.62
CA ILE A 77 -0.20 9.71 7.46
C ILE A 77 -0.76 9.49 8.86
N VAL A 78 -0.66 8.26 9.36
CA VAL A 78 -0.95 7.88 10.74
C VAL A 78 0.38 7.68 11.47
N ARG A 79 0.73 8.61 12.35
CA ARG A 79 1.90 8.51 13.23
C ARG A 79 1.49 7.85 14.53
N VAL A 80 2.19 6.79 14.90
CA VAL A 80 1.86 5.97 16.05
C VAL A 80 3.00 6.05 17.06
N ALA A 81 2.69 6.49 18.27
CA ALA A 81 3.63 6.53 19.36
C ALA A 81 4.09 5.11 19.74
N GLY A 82 5.28 5.01 20.30
CA GLY A 82 5.80 3.80 20.92
C GLY A 82 4.88 3.35 22.03
N GLY A 83 4.60 2.05 22.07
CA GLY A 83 3.58 1.50 22.93
C GLY A 83 3.04 0.18 22.38
N ARG A 84 2.19 -0.46 23.18
CA ARG A 84 1.52 -1.71 22.83
C ARG A 84 0.06 -1.44 22.54
N TYR A 85 -0.36 -1.76 21.33
CA TYR A 85 -1.72 -1.61 20.84
C TYR A 85 -2.31 -3.01 20.74
N THR A 86 -3.47 -3.20 21.38
CA THR A 86 -4.19 -4.48 21.42
C THR A 86 -5.65 -4.26 21.01
N GLY A 87 -6.43 -5.35 21.05
CA GLY A 87 -7.82 -5.35 20.62
C GLY A 87 -7.95 -5.71 19.13
N VAL A 88 -8.97 -6.50 18.83
CA VAL A 88 -9.28 -6.91 17.46
C VAL A 88 -10.74 -6.61 17.16
N SER A 89 -11.07 -6.40 15.90
CA SER A 89 -12.42 -6.17 15.43
C SER A 89 -12.76 -7.06 14.23
N ALA A 90 -14.02 -7.49 14.16
CA ALA A 90 -14.52 -8.26 13.03
C ALA A 90 -14.89 -7.31 11.88
N ARG A 91 -14.08 -7.27 10.81
CA ARG A 91 -14.30 -6.45 9.60
C ARG A 91 -13.90 -7.23 8.35
N GLY A 92 -14.61 -7.02 7.24
CA GLY A 92 -14.29 -7.70 5.97
C GLY A 92 -14.33 -9.23 6.03
N GLY A 93 -15.19 -9.81 6.87
CA GLY A 93 -15.32 -11.27 7.03
C GLY A 93 -14.22 -11.93 7.87
N ALA A 94 -13.36 -11.14 8.51
CA ALA A 94 -12.23 -11.60 9.32
C ALA A 94 -12.12 -10.80 10.63
N THR A 95 -11.39 -11.35 11.60
CA THR A 95 -11.04 -10.64 12.85
C THR A 95 -9.58 -10.18 12.80
N GLN A 96 -9.35 -8.88 13.02
CA GLN A 96 -8.01 -8.29 12.99
C GLN A 96 -7.88 -7.03 13.85
N LEU A 97 -6.64 -6.68 14.22
CA LEU A 97 -6.33 -5.44 14.93
C LEU A 97 -6.46 -4.22 14.01
N VAL A 98 -5.90 -4.28 12.80
CA VAL A 98 -6.05 -3.24 11.77
C VAL A 98 -6.59 -3.84 10.48
N TYR A 99 -7.75 -3.36 10.05
CA TYR A 99 -8.31 -3.51 8.72
C TYR A 99 -7.98 -2.27 7.89
N LEU A 100 -7.30 -2.47 6.76
CA LEU A 100 -6.76 -1.40 5.93
C LEU A 100 -7.19 -1.58 4.47
N ASP A 101 -8.15 -0.75 4.07
CA ASP A 101 -8.76 -0.71 2.74
C ASP A 101 -8.49 0.63 2.03
N ARG A 102 -7.43 1.33 2.44
CA ARG A 102 -7.09 2.69 1.98
C ARG A 102 -5.59 2.82 1.73
N SER A 103 -5.20 3.60 0.72
CA SER A 103 -3.80 3.94 0.45
C SER A 103 -3.33 5.04 1.40
N LEU A 104 -2.81 4.69 2.57
CA LEU A 104 -2.26 5.64 3.55
C LEU A 104 -0.91 5.14 4.10
N MET A 105 -0.22 5.97 4.85
CA MET A 105 1.02 5.59 5.54
C MET A 105 0.76 5.39 7.04
N ILE A 106 1.21 4.27 7.60
CA ILE A 106 1.26 4.05 9.05
C ILE A 106 2.73 4.01 9.46
N GLN A 107 3.14 4.95 10.31
CA GLN A 107 4.52 5.08 10.79
C GLN A 107 4.55 4.89 12.30
N GLY A 108 5.22 3.84 12.76
CA GLY A 108 5.47 3.58 14.17
C GLY A 108 6.70 4.31 14.69
N SER A 109 7.07 3.94 15.90
CA SER A 109 8.31 4.31 16.57
C SER A 109 8.43 5.77 17.00
N TYR A 110 7.33 6.48 17.20
CA TYR A 110 7.40 7.86 17.71
C TYR A 110 7.55 7.90 19.24
N ASP A 111 8.47 8.72 19.75
CA ASP A 111 8.50 9.08 21.16
C ASP A 111 7.15 9.73 21.56
N PRO A 112 6.46 9.26 22.61
CA PRO A 112 5.12 9.75 22.97
C PRO A 112 5.09 11.19 23.47
N LEU A 113 6.24 11.73 23.93
CA LEU A 113 6.36 13.10 24.43
C LEU A 113 6.86 14.05 23.34
N LEU A 114 7.92 13.65 22.62
CA LEU A 114 8.63 14.50 21.68
C LEU A 114 8.13 14.35 20.24
N TRP A 115 7.44 13.26 19.91
CA TRP A 115 6.99 12.95 18.55
C TRP A 115 8.12 12.95 17.52
N THR A 116 9.29 12.48 17.93
CA THR A 116 10.44 12.16 17.08
C THR A 116 10.59 10.65 16.95
N VAL A 117 11.08 10.18 15.80
CA VAL A 117 11.27 8.74 15.54
C VAL A 117 12.43 8.19 16.37
N ASP A 118 12.15 7.19 17.21
CA ASP A 118 13.12 6.46 18.04
C ASP A 118 12.73 4.96 18.17
N PRO A 119 13.05 4.13 17.17
CA PRO A 119 12.66 2.72 17.15
C PRO A 119 13.34 1.88 18.23
N ALA A 120 14.47 2.33 18.77
CA ALA A 120 15.23 1.58 19.76
C ALA A 120 14.56 1.64 21.14
N ASN A 121 14.04 2.81 21.53
CA ASN A 121 13.45 3.00 22.87
C ASN A 121 11.93 3.05 22.86
N HIS A 122 11.32 3.35 21.71
CA HIS A 122 9.87 3.56 21.61
C HIS A 122 9.24 2.68 20.52
N PRO A 123 9.37 1.34 20.56
CA PRO A 123 8.78 0.47 19.54
C PRO A 123 7.25 0.55 19.54
N THR A 124 6.65 0.56 18.35
CA THR A 124 5.19 0.44 18.17
C THR A 124 4.81 -1.01 17.96
N ILE A 125 4.18 -1.62 18.96
CA ILE A 125 3.83 -3.04 19.00
C ILE A 125 2.33 -3.21 18.74
N LEU A 126 1.99 -3.77 17.60
CA LEU A 126 0.63 -4.22 17.27
C LEU A 126 0.53 -5.68 17.66
N ASP A 127 -0.22 -5.95 18.72
CA ASP A 127 -0.36 -7.28 19.29
C ASP A 127 -1.82 -7.74 19.28
N ALA A 128 -2.11 -8.74 18.46
CA ALA A 128 -3.46 -9.28 18.32
C ALA A 128 -3.81 -10.31 19.42
N GLU A 129 -2.89 -10.62 20.34
CA GLU A 129 -3.09 -11.45 21.53
C GLU A 129 -3.63 -12.86 21.24
N GLY A 130 -3.39 -13.37 20.03
CA GLY A 130 -3.94 -14.65 19.55
C GLY A 130 -5.42 -14.60 19.16
N GLN A 131 -6.06 -13.43 19.22
CA GLN A 131 -7.51 -13.26 19.06
C GLN A 131 -7.95 -12.99 17.61
N GLY A 132 -6.99 -12.84 16.70
CA GLY A 132 -7.21 -12.57 15.29
C GLY A 132 -5.90 -12.24 14.59
N ARG A 133 -5.97 -11.81 13.32
CA ARG A 133 -4.80 -11.31 12.60
C ARG A 133 -4.33 -9.97 13.16
N VAL A 134 -3.08 -9.60 12.91
CA VAL A 134 -2.65 -8.24 13.26
C VAL A 134 -3.12 -7.25 12.19
N LEU A 135 -2.79 -7.51 10.93
CA LEU A 135 -3.08 -6.62 9.80
C LEU A 135 -3.83 -7.40 8.71
N TYR A 136 -4.91 -6.80 8.22
CA TYR A 136 -5.57 -7.22 7.00
C TYR A 136 -5.64 -6.04 6.02
N VAL A 137 -4.87 -6.13 4.94
CA VAL A 137 -4.83 -5.15 3.86
C VAL A 137 -5.63 -5.71 2.68
N THR A 138 -6.65 -5.00 2.21
CA THR A 138 -7.47 -5.48 1.09
C THR A 138 -7.92 -4.37 0.14
N GLY A 139 -8.18 -4.74 -1.11
CA GLY A 139 -8.61 -3.84 -2.18
C GLY A 139 -7.46 -3.23 -2.96
N VAL A 140 -7.79 -2.47 -4.02
CA VAL A 140 -6.82 -1.86 -4.94
C VAL A 140 -6.16 -0.64 -4.30
N VAL A 141 -5.35 -0.90 -3.28
CA VAL A 141 -4.71 0.10 -2.42
C VAL A 141 -3.21 -0.14 -2.32
N SER A 142 -2.49 0.92 -1.95
CA SER A 142 -1.03 0.91 -1.86
C SER A 142 -0.54 1.51 -0.54
N PRO A 143 -0.89 0.92 0.62
CA PRO A 143 -0.46 1.45 1.91
C PRO A 143 1.03 1.23 2.16
N VAL A 144 1.59 2.09 2.99
CA VAL A 144 2.98 1.99 3.47
C VAL A 144 2.96 1.78 4.97
N LEU A 145 3.56 0.68 5.42
CA LEU A 145 3.68 0.29 6.82
C LEU A 145 5.16 0.38 7.20
N ASP A 146 5.50 1.21 8.17
CA ASP A 146 6.90 1.51 8.53
C ASP A 146 7.11 1.51 10.05
N GLY A 147 8.17 0.85 10.52
CA GLY A 147 8.56 0.88 11.94
C GLY A 147 7.60 0.16 12.89
N LEU A 148 6.99 -0.96 12.47
CA LEU A 148 5.99 -1.69 13.26
C LEU A 148 6.52 -3.03 13.78
N HIS A 149 6.10 -3.41 14.98
CA HIS A 149 6.22 -4.78 15.49
C HIS A 149 4.85 -5.45 15.37
N ILE A 150 4.76 -6.46 14.50
CA ILE A 150 3.53 -7.17 14.13
C ILE A 150 3.58 -8.55 14.77
N VAL A 151 2.81 -8.76 15.84
CA VAL A 151 3.01 -9.92 16.73
C VAL A 151 1.73 -10.61 17.19
N ASN A 152 1.89 -11.89 17.53
CA ASN A 152 0.86 -12.73 18.16
C ASN A 152 -0.47 -12.75 17.39
N GLY A 153 -0.41 -12.60 16.07
CA GLY A 153 -1.56 -12.76 15.19
C GLY A 153 -1.85 -14.20 14.86
N VAL A 154 -3.14 -14.54 14.80
CA VAL A 154 -3.68 -15.84 14.40
C VAL A 154 -4.67 -15.66 13.25
N GLY A 155 -4.41 -16.32 12.13
CA GLY A 155 -5.26 -16.22 10.94
C GLY A 155 -5.44 -17.56 10.21
N ALA A 156 -6.41 -17.63 9.30
CA ALA A 156 -6.49 -18.74 8.36
C ALA A 156 -5.24 -18.76 7.45
N ASN A 157 -4.96 -17.62 6.83
CA ASN A 157 -3.68 -17.30 6.19
C ASN A 157 -3.19 -15.97 6.75
N GLY A 158 -1.88 -15.72 6.74
CA GLY A 158 -1.32 -14.43 7.11
C GLY A 158 -1.61 -14.05 8.57
N GLY A 159 -1.10 -14.83 9.53
CA GLY A 159 -1.36 -14.58 10.96
C GLY A 159 -0.99 -13.17 11.39
N GLY A 160 0.20 -12.71 10.99
CA GLY A 160 0.63 -11.34 11.19
C GLY A 160 -0.05 -10.39 10.21
N LEU A 161 0.30 -10.52 8.93
CA LEU A 161 -0.21 -9.68 7.85
C LEU A 161 -0.82 -10.54 6.74
N TYR A 162 -2.07 -10.25 6.39
CA TYR A 162 -2.68 -10.74 5.16
C TYR A 162 -2.88 -9.57 4.19
N GLY A 163 -2.32 -9.67 2.99
CA GLY A 163 -2.60 -8.76 1.88
C GLY A 163 -3.43 -9.46 0.81
N GLU A 164 -4.55 -8.86 0.40
CA GLU A 164 -5.44 -9.37 -0.65
C GLU A 164 -5.71 -8.27 -1.68
N ASP A 165 -5.38 -8.50 -2.95
CA ASP A 165 -5.54 -7.51 -4.04
C ASP A 165 -4.84 -6.16 -3.85
N ALA A 166 -3.82 -6.09 -2.99
CA ALA A 166 -3.15 -4.85 -2.60
C ALA A 166 -1.71 -4.74 -3.14
N ALA A 167 -1.19 -3.51 -3.20
CA ALA A 167 0.19 -3.18 -3.54
C ALA A 167 0.91 -2.58 -2.33
N LEU A 168 1.19 -3.38 -1.29
CA LEU A 168 1.66 -2.89 0.00
C LEU A 168 3.18 -2.74 0.11
N THR A 169 3.62 -1.73 0.85
CA THR A 169 5.02 -1.59 1.26
C THR A 169 5.13 -1.84 2.75
N LEU A 170 6.01 -2.75 3.16
CA LEU A 170 6.39 -2.96 4.55
C LEU A 170 7.87 -2.65 4.69
N SER A 171 8.21 -1.71 5.58
CA SER A 171 9.59 -1.29 5.80
C SER A 171 9.96 -1.24 7.28
N ASN A 172 11.23 -1.48 7.58
CA ASN A 172 11.82 -1.32 8.92
C ASN A 172 11.00 -1.97 10.05
N SER A 173 10.32 -3.08 9.73
CA SER A 173 9.33 -3.70 10.61
C SER A 173 9.77 -5.09 11.06
N HIS A 174 9.26 -5.50 12.22
CA HIS A 174 9.49 -6.80 12.82
C HIS A 174 8.19 -7.61 12.77
N VAL A 175 8.18 -8.77 12.12
CA VAL A 175 7.02 -9.66 12.05
C VAL A 175 7.36 -10.98 12.71
N TYR A 176 6.84 -11.22 13.91
CA TYR A 176 7.23 -12.38 14.70
C TYR A 176 6.16 -12.94 15.63
N SER A 177 6.30 -14.22 15.99
CA SER A 177 5.35 -14.93 16.85
C SER A 177 3.92 -14.97 16.31
N ASN A 178 3.77 -14.93 15.00
CA ASN A 178 2.46 -15.06 14.35
C ASN A 178 2.23 -16.49 13.86
N HIS A 179 0.97 -16.92 13.85
CA HIS A 179 0.55 -18.25 13.46
C HIS A 179 -0.57 -18.22 12.42
N ALA A 180 -0.50 -19.10 11.42
CA ALA A 180 -1.60 -19.32 10.49
C ALA A 180 -1.99 -20.80 10.42
N ASN A 181 -3.29 -21.09 10.36
CA ASN A 181 -3.80 -22.46 10.16
C ASN A 181 -3.61 -22.98 8.72
N GLY A 182 -3.15 -22.12 7.81
CA GLY A 182 -2.94 -22.40 6.41
C GLY A 182 -1.59 -21.85 5.97
N LEU A 183 -1.59 -20.80 5.14
CA LEU A 183 -0.39 -20.27 4.51
C LEU A 183 0.12 -19.00 5.19
N GLY A 184 1.45 -18.88 5.25
CA GLY A 184 2.14 -17.66 5.65
C GLY A 184 1.86 -17.25 7.10
N GLY A 185 2.45 -17.96 8.07
CA GLY A 185 2.29 -17.63 9.50
C GLY A 185 2.53 -16.17 9.83
N GLY A 186 3.59 -15.59 9.26
CA GLY A 186 3.92 -14.16 9.40
C GLY A 186 3.16 -13.31 8.40
N ILE A 187 3.44 -13.51 7.11
CA ILE A 187 2.88 -12.72 6.01
C ILE A 187 2.33 -13.67 4.96
N TYR A 188 1.12 -13.40 4.47
CA TYR A 188 0.55 -14.03 3.28
C TYR A 188 0.05 -12.94 2.32
N LEU A 189 0.31 -13.12 1.03
CA LEU A 189 -0.05 -12.19 -0.04
C LEU A 189 -0.85 -12.95 -1.11
N GLU A 190 -2.12 -12.61 -1.24
CA GLU A 190 -2.99 -13.15 -2.27
C GLU A 190 -3.24 -12.09 -3.35
N ARG A 191 -2.92 -12.43 -4.59
CA ARG A 191 -3.10 -11.54 -5.77
C ARG A 191 -2.54 -10.12 -5.54
N SER A 192 -1.48 -10.03 -4.75
CA SER A 192 -0.92 -8.79 -4.24
C SER A 192 0.52 -8.58 -4.70
N GLN A 193 0.92 -7.33 -4.80
CA GLN A 193 2.33 -6.93 -4.95
C GLN A 193 2.83 -6.45 -3.59
N ALA A 194 4.08 -6.75 -3.27
CA ALA A 194 4.68 -6.24 -2.04
C ALA A 194 6.14 -5.81 -2.23
N THR A 195 6.48 -4.69 -1.59
CA THR A 195 7.86 -4.27 -1.39
C THR A 195 8.20 -4.46 0.09
N LEU A 196 9.19 -5.32 0.38
CA LEU A 196 9.67 -5.58 1.73
C LEU A 196 11.11 -5.08 1.84
N SER A 197 11.37 -4.08 2.69
CA SER A 197 12.70 -3.47 2.85
C SER A 197 13.08 -3.33 4.33
N GLY A 198 14.29 -3.75 4.71
CA GLY A 198 14.77 -3.55 6.09
C GLY A 198 13.93 -4.27 7.17
N ASN A 199 13.17 -5.30 6.80
CA ASN A 199 12.31 -6.02 7.74
C ASN A 199 13.02 -7.22 8.36
N HIS A 200 12.62 -7.58 9.58
CA HIS A 200 12.99 -8.83 10.21
C HIS A 200 11.74 -9.70 10.41
N ILE A 201 11.68 -10.84 9.71
CA ILE A 201 10.53 -11.76 9.74
C ILE A 201 11.01 -13.10 10.30
N TYR A 202 10.61 -13.44 11.52
CA TYR A 202 11.15 -14.59 12.25
C TYR A 202 10.11 -15.21 13.19
N THR A 203 10.34 -16.46 13.63
CA THR A 203 9.49 -17.18 14.61
C THR A 203 7.99 -17.15 14.31
N ASN A 204 7.62 -17.20 13.03
CA ASN A 204 6.24 -17.36 12.59
C ASN A 204 5.99 -18.80 12.15
N THR A 205 4.82 -19.35 12.43
CA THR A 205 4.51 -20.77 12.21
C THR A 205 3.24 -20.98 11.40
N THR A 206 3.16 -22.11 10.71
CA THR A 206 1.93 -22.62 10.11
C THR A 206 1.52 -23.93 10.78
N GLY A 207 0.24 -24.28 10.73
CA GLY A 207 -0.33 -25.52 11.27
C GLY A 207 -0.85 -26.44 10.19
#